data_AF-A0A661SBJ3-F1
#
_entry.id   AF-A0A661SBJ3-F1
#
_cell.length_a   1.000
_cell.length_b   1.000
_cell.length_c   1.000
_cell.angle_alpha   90.00
_cell.angle_beta   90.00
_cell.angle_gamma   90.00
#
_symmetry.space_group_name_H-M   'P 1'
#
loop_
_entity.id
_entity.type
_entity.pdbx_description
1 polymer ?
#
loop_
_entity_poly.entity_id
_entity_poly.type
_entity_poly.pdbx_seq_one_letter_code
_entity_poly.pdbx_strand_id
1 'polypeptide(L)'
;MQKIFYLLITVFLLMTYGIAGTYASPLETKIIPDDGKAGDHFGNAVSVSEDYAIVGADGDDGDQGDDSGAAYIFQFDSDEAQWSQQAKLIPQDSEAGDHFGATVAVSGTDAIVGATGDDTNGTDSGAAYIFRFSPYAADKWVQQAKLIAQDGSENDHFGSAVAIFGDYAIVGTDLDDDNGDSSGSAYIFRWDGMRWTHQAKLTPSDGVAGDHFGAAVAISETHAVVGAYLNDDDGDGSGSAYVFRRDGETWLQQDKLTASDGGWHHFFGESVSLSGEYLIVGASGNDPGAAYIFRQDEENHWHQQDKLTPCNGTDGDAFGISVSLSGNYAIVGAGEDAEKGTSAGAAYVFKRSSERWLEREKLTASDAAKADFFGRTAAISASGTGAGEKIFAIAGAYYDDDHGSASGAAYLYGDMSVTDAGDINNDGNADLKDIILGLQIIAEIHTQNVLAADVSGDQRIGLEEVIYLLQNTSGNIWPITLTAAPATLPADGISESRIRTIAFDSKRNPIPDGEHIEFSIISGEGCLSSDTAQIHCGTASITYYAGTTGGTVIIRATMPDRGVSGSVSLLLESTEVETITLSGTVEPDSIGKQSSAGCIRMLNE
;
A
#
# COMPACT_ATOMS: atom_id res chain seq x y z
N MET A 1 -26.86 -43.54 -10.59
CA MET A 1 -25.75 -44.11 -11.38
C MET A 1 -25.63 -43.50 -12.78
N GLN A 2 -26.66 -43.51 -13.62
CA GLN A 2 -26.57 -42.94 -14.99
C GLN A 2 -26.27 -41.43 -14.99
N LYS A 3 -26.84 -40.65 -14.05
CA LYS A 3 -26.51 -39.23 -13.84
C LYS A 3 -25.06 -38.99 -13.39
N ILE A 4 -24.49 -39.88 -12.56
CA ILE A 4 -23.09 -39.81 -12.06
C ILE A 4 -22.10 -40.17 -13.19
N PHE A 5 -22.50 -41.03 -14.12
CA PHE A 5 -21.68 -41.40 -15.26
C PHE A 5 -21.62 -40.29 -16.33
N TYR A 6 -22.75 -39.60 -16.58
CA TYR A 6 -22.76 -38.39 -17.40
C TYR A 6 -21.98 -37.26 -16.73
N LEU A 7 -22.11 -37.07 -15.41
CA LEU A 7 -21.31 -36.13 -14.62
C LEU A 7 -19.80 -36.31 -14.84
N LEU A 8 -19.30 -37.55 -14.74
CA LEU A 8 -17.87 -37.85 -14.94
C LEU A 8 -17.40 -37.61 -16.38
N ILE A 9 -18.25 -37.86 -17.38
CA ILE A 9 -17.93 -37.64 -18.80
C ILE A 9 -17.93 -36.14 -19.14
N THR A 10 -18.88 -35.37 -18.60
CA THR A 10 -18.95 -33.91 -18.82
C THR A 10 -17.79 -33.20 -18.12
N VAL A 11 -17.42 -33.64 -16.91
CA VAL A 11 -16.21 -33.18 -16.20
C VAL A 11 -14.94 -33.48 -17.02
N PHE A 12 -14.85 -34.66 -17.63
CA PHE A 12 -13.70 -35.05 -18.47
C PHE A 12 -13.63 -34.27 -19.80
N LEU A 13 -14.77 -33.92 -20.40
CA LEU A 13 -14.84 -33.12 -21.63
C LEU A 13 -14.57 -31.62 -21.38
N LEU A 14 -15.04 -31.06 -20.27
CA LEU A 14 -14.82 -29.65 -19.93
C LEU A 14 -13.39 -29.36 -19.43
N MET A 15 -12.69 -30.35 -18.86
CA MET A 15 -11.25 -30.24 -18.56
C MET A 15 -10.37 -30.01 -19.81
N THR A 16 -10.89 -30.26 -21.02
CA THR A 16 -10.14 -30.08 -22.28
C THR A 16 -10.35 -28.73 -22.96
N TYR A 17 -11.34 -27.93 -22.53
CA TYR A 17 -11.62 -26.60 -23.07
C TYR A 17 -11.71 -25.60 -21.92
N GLY A 18 -10.56 -25.01 -21.57
CA GLY A 18 -10.52 -23.91 -20.60
C GLY A 18 -11.22 -22.68 -21.18
N ILE A 19 -12.26 -22.22 -20.51
CA ILE A 19 -12.81 -20.87 -20.71
C ILE A 19 -11.95 -19.97 -19.83
N ALA A 20 -11.16 -19.09 -20.46
CA ALA A 20 -10.38 -18.09 -19.76
C ALA A 20 -11.35 -17.10 -19.10
N GLY A 21 -11.56 -17.21 -17.79
CA GLY A 21 -12.11 -16.12 -17.00
C GLY A 21 -11.06 -15.02 -16.94
N THR A 22 -11.27 -13.96 -17.72
CA THR A 22 -10.53 -12.71 -17.61
C THR A 22 -10.95 -12.04 -16.31
N TYR A 23 -9.99 -11.74 -15.42
CA TYR A 23 -10.21 -10.74 -14.37
C TYR A 23 -10.67 -9.47 -15.08
N ALA A 24 -11.87 -8.99 -14.76
CA ALA A 24 -12.27 -7.66 -15.20
C ALA A 24 -11.39 -6.69 -14.40
N SER A 25 -10.53 -5.93 -15.08
CA SER A 25 -9.88 -4.78 -14.47
C SER A 25 -10.96 -3.86 -13.88
N PRO A 26 -10.74 -3.25 -12.71
CA PRO A 26 -11.66 -2.27 -12.16
C PRO A 26 -11.93 -1.20 -13.20
N LEU A 27 -13.17 -0.70 -13.23
CA LEU A 27 -13.55 0.32 -14.20
C LEU A 27 -12.83 1.62 -13.84
N GLU A 28 -11.80 1.96 -14.62
CA GLU A 28 -11.09 3.23 -14.52
C GLU A 28 -11.96 4.36 -15.12
N THR A 29 -12.02 5.47 -14.39
CA THR A 29 -12.61 6.73 -14.83
C THR A 29 -11.59 7.85 -14.63
N LYS A 30 -11.03 8.39 -15.72
CA LYS A 30 -10.24 9.63 -15.68
C LYS A 30 -11.20 10.79 -15.44
N ILE A 31 -10.96 11.56 -14.39
CA ILE A 31 -11.68 12.80 -14.08
C ILE A 31 -10.75 13.99 -14.25
N ILE A 32 -11.31 15.03 -14.85
CA ILE A 32 -10.70 16.34 -15.06
C ILE A 32 -11.75 17.39 -14.67
N PRO A 33 -11.34 18.58 -14.20
CA PRO A 33 -12.28 19.64 -13.88
C PRO A 33 -12.86 20.24 -15.17
N ASP A 34 -14.14 20.62 -15.14
CA ASP A 34 -14.86 21.19 -16.28
C ASP A 34 -14.19 22.46 -16.85
N ASP A 35 -13.43 23.17 -16.03
CA ASP A 35 -12.74 24.43 -16.32
C ASP A 35 -11.20 24.33 -16.26
N GLY A 36 -10.65 23.11 -16.26
CA GLY A 36 -9.21 22.86 -16.14
C GLY A 36 -8.35 23.55 -17.19
N LYS A 37 -7.20 24.08 -16.74
CA LYS A 37 -6.19 24.76 -17.54
C LYS A 37 -4.78 24.28 -17.19
N ALA A 38 -3.82 24.71 -17.99
CA ALA A 38 -2.40 24.44 -17.75
C ALA A 38 -1.93 25.15 -16.47
N GLY A 39 -1.29 24.41 -15.57
CA GLY A 39 -0.77 24.93 -14.30
C GLY A 39 -1.70 24.75 -13.11
N ASP A 40 -2.93 24.30 -13.31
CA ASP A 40 -3.90 24.14 -12.21
C ASP A 40 -3.50 23.03 -11.21
N HIS A 41 -2.63 22.09 -11.63
CA HIS A 41 -2.16 20.96 -10.84
C HIS A 41 -3.30 20.08 -10.29
N PHE A 42 -4.38 19.89 -11.06
CA PHE A 42 -5.51 19.10 -10.61
C PHE A 42 -5.08 17.65 -10.27
N GLY A 43 -5.41 17.17 -9.08
CA GLY A 43 -4.93 15.87 -8.60
C GLY A 43 -3.68 15.95 -7.72
N ASN A 44 -3.21 17.16 -7.37
CA ASN A 44 -2.14 17.36 -6.39
C ASN A 44 -2.49 16.72 -5.03
N ALA A 45 -3.77 16.76 -4.65
CA ALA A 45 -4.31 16.13 -3.46
C ALA A 45 -5.65 15.46 -3.79
N VAL A 46 -5.87 14.25 -3.25
CA VAL A 46 -7.10 13.47 -3.47
C VAL A 46 -7.60 12.85 -2.18
N SER A 47 -8.91 12.74 -2.03
CA SER A 47 -9.55 11.96 -0.97
C SER A 47 -10.89 11.40 -1.46
N VAL A 48 -11.28 10.23 -0.95
CA VAL A 48 -12.53 9.56 -1.31
C VAL A 48 -13.19 9.00 -0.05
N SER A 49 -14.51 9.18 0.06
CA SER A 49 -15.34 8.65 1.14
C SER A 49 -16.70 8.30 0.58
N GLU A 50 -17.05 7.02 0.66
CA GLU A 50 -18.30 6.48 0.13
C GLU A 50 -18.50 6.90 -1.35
N ASP A 51 -19.58 7.59 -1.67
CA ASP A 51 -19.94 8.01 -3.02
C ASP A 51 -19.42 9.43 -3.37
N TYR A 52 -18.50 10.00 -2.57
CA TYR A 52 -17.88 11.30 -2.80
C TYR A 52 -16.36 11.21 -2.94
N ALA A 53 -15.82 11.97 -3.89
CA ALA A 53 -14.39 12.21 -4.02
C ALA A 53 -14.14 13.72 -4.03
N ILE A 54 -13.02 14.14 -3.45
CA ILE A 54 -12.52 15.51 -3.52
C ILE A 54 -11.13 15.50 -4.15
N VAL A 55 -10.88 16.46 -5.03
CA VAL A 55 -9.61 16.65 -5.73
C VAL A 55 -9.18 18.11 -5.65
N GLY A 56 -7.94 18.35 -5.23
CA GLY A 56 -7.33 19.68 -5.21
C GLY A 56 -6.80 20.11 -6.57
N ALA A 57 -6.66 21.42 -6.75
CA ALA A 57 -6.00 22.10 -7.85
C ALA A 57 -5.41 23.41 -7.32
N ASP A 58 -4.28 23.32 -6.63
CA ASP A 58 -3.68 24.44 -5.88
C ASP A 58 -3.11 25.56 -6.77
N GLY A 59 -2.90 25.27 -8.06
CA GLY A 59 -2.46 26.25 -9.05
C GLY A 59 -3.60 26.90 -9.85
N ASP A 60 -4.87 26.64 -9.52
CA ASP A 60 -6.01 27.21 -10.27
C ASP A 60 -5.99 28.75 -10.23
N ASP A 61 -5.92 29.35 -11.43
CA ASP A 61 -5.85 30.80 -11.66
C ASP A 61 -7.21 31.43 -12.03
N GLY A 62 -8.27 30.62 -12.08
CA GLY A 62 -9.51 30.95 -12.79
C GLY A 62 -10.43 31.93 -12.09
N ASP A 63 -10.24 32.16 -10.78
CA ASP A 63 -11.25 32.77 -9.93
C ASP A 63 -10.82 34.07 -9.25
N GLN A 64 -9.92 34.03 -8.25
CA GLN A 64 -9.58 35.19 -7.41
C GLN A 64 -8.14 35.69 -7.54
N GLY A 65 -7.35 35.12 -8.45
CA GLY A 65 -5.99 35.56 -8.74
C GLY A 65 -5.11 34.40 -9.18
N ASP A 66 -3.87 34.72 -9.56
CA ASP A 66 -2.86 33.72 -9.89
C ASP A 66 -2.65 32.81 -8.66
N ASP A 67 -2.67 31.49 -8.87
CA ASP A 67 -2.49 30.46 -7.84
C ASP A 67 -3.40 30.63 -6.59
N SER A 68 -4.60 31.19 -6.78
CA SER A 68 -5.61 31.28 -5.71
C SER A 68 -6.12 29.89 -5.29
N GLY A 69 -6.12 28.95 -6.24
CA GLY A 69 -6.40 27.54 -6.03
C GLY A 69 -7.90 27.19 -5.96
N ALA A 70 -8.21 25.92 -6.21
CA ALA A 70 -9.55 25.36 -6.15
C ALA A 70 -9.57 23.92 -5.61
N ALA A 71 -10.74 23.46 -5.18
CA ALA A 71 -10.99 22.04 -4.94
C ALA A 71 -12.32 21.62 -5.57
N TYR A 72 -12.40 20.38 -6.01
CA TYR A 72 -13.52 19.89 -6.81
C TYR A 72 -14.13 18.66 -6.14
N ILE A 73 -15.46 18.66 -5.97
CA ILE A 73 -16.21 17.51 -5.48
C ILE A 73 -16.79 16.75 -6.66
N PHE A 74 -16.50 15.45 -6.71
CA PHE A 74 -17.14 14.49 -7.59
C PHE A 74 -18.08 13.59 -6.80
N GLN A 75 -19.20 13.21 -7.40
CA GLN A 75 -20.16 12.28 -6.82
C GLN A 75 -20.35 11.07 -7.75
N PHE A 76 -20.38 9.88 -7.17
CA PHE A 76 -20.72 8.66 -7.86
C PHE A 76 -22.24 8.51 -7.96
N ASP A 77 -22.75 8.42 -9.17
CA ASP A 77 -24.13 8.03 -9.43
C ASP A 77 -24.20 6.50 -9.53
N SER A 78 -24.87 5.85 -8.56
CA SER A 78 -25.01 4.39 -8.54
C SER A 78 -25.96 3.84 -9.61
N ASP A 79 -26.90 4.64 -10.11
CA ASP A 79 -27.84 4.21 -11.14
C ASP A 79 -27.17 4.22 -12.52
N GLU A 80 -26.26 5.18 -12.75
CA GLU A 80 -25.49 5.30 -13.99
C GLU A 80 -24.11 4.63 -13.93
N ALA A 81 -23.65 4.27 -12.72
CA ALA A 81 -22.32 3.74 -12.43
C ALA A 81 -21.19 4.65 -12.94
N GLN A 82 -21.34 5.96 -12.74
CA GLN A 82 -20.42 6.99 -13.25
C GLN A 82 -20.13 8.07 -12.21
N TRP A 83 -18.93 8.62 -12.27
CA TRP A 83 -18.56 9.82 -11.51
C TRP A 83 -18.87 11.08 -12.31
N SER A 84 -19.34 12.13 -11.63
CA SER A 84 -19.55 13.45 -12.23
C SER A 84 -19.17 14.57 -11.27
N GLN A 85 -18.68 15.68 -11.81
CA GLN A 85 -18.37 16.88 -11.02
C GLN A 85 -19.67 17.44 -10.43
N GLN A 86 -19.73 17.53 -9.11
CA GLN A 86 -20.88 18.04 -8.37
C GLN A 86 -20.70 19.52 -8.00
N ALA A 87 -19.49 19.94 -7.64
CA ALA A 87 -19.18 21.31 -7.23
C ALA A 87 -17.71 21.67 -7.44
N LYS A 88 -17.45 22.96 -7.69
CA LYS A 88 -16.14 23.62 -7.49
C LYS A 88 -16.21 24.41 -6.18
N LEU A 89 -15.23 24.23 -5.31
CA LEU A 89 -15.11 24.87 -4.01
C LEU A 89 -14.07 25.98 -4.09
N ILE A 90 -14.45 27.18 -3.69
CA ILE A 90 -13.59 28.36 -3.60
C ILE A 90 -13.95 29.11 -2.31
N PRO A 91 -12.98 29.49 -1.47
CA PRO A 91 -13.23 30.32 -0.29
C PRO A 91 -13.83 31.69 -0.62
N GLN A 92 -14.69 32.20 0.26
CA GLN A 92 -15.27 33.55 0.10
C GLN A 92 -14.23 34.68 0.16
N ASP A 93 -13.11 34.43 0.84
CA ASP A 93 -12.00 35.34 1.09
C ASP A 93 -10.72 34.89 0.39
N SER A 94 -10.84 34.10 -0.68
CA SER A 94 -9.71 33.66 -1.49
C SER A 94 -8.97 34.84 -2.13
N GLU A 95 -7.65 34.81 -2.04
CA GLU A 95 -6.71 35.77 -2.63
C GLU A 95 -5.67 35.04 -3.51
N ALA A 96 -4.87 35.83 -4.27
CA ALA A 96 -3.82 35.29 -5.12
C ALA A 96 -2.68 34.70 -4.26
N GLY A 97 -2.23 33.49 -4.59
CA GLY A 97 -1.17 32.80 -3.86
C GLY A 97 -1.63 32.03 -2.62
N ASP A 98 -2.92 32.00 -2.30
CA ASP A 98 -3.44 31.24 -1.15
C ASP A 98 -3.23 29.72 -1.30
N HIS A 99 -3.06 29.22 -2.53
CA HIS A 99 -2.91 27.80 -2.86
C HIS A 99 -4.02 26.93 -2.27
N PHE A 100 -5.27 27.39 -2.33
CA PHE A 100 -6.41 26.62 -1.88
C PHE A 100 -6.52 25.31 -2.66
N GLY A 101 -6.68 24.18 -1.98
CA GLY A 101 -6.63 22.87 -2.61
C GLY A 101 -5.25 22.20 -2.54
N ALA A 102 -4.27 22.82 -1.87
CA ALA A 102 -2.97 22.20 -1.56
C ALA A 102 -3.14 20.84 -0.86
N THR A 103 -4.13 20.73 0.04
CA THR A 103 -4.52 19.48 0.67
C THR A 103 -6.04 19.36 0.77
N VAL A 104 -6.56 18.14 0.71
CA VAL A 104 -8.00 17.88 0.76
C VAL A 104 -8.31 16.62 1.57
N ALA A 105 -9.44 16.64 2.29
CA ALA A 105 -10.02 15.42 2.85
C ALA A 105 -11.55 15.49 2.82
N VAL A 106 -12.21 14.36 2.58
CA VAL A 106 -13.66 14.22 2.62
C VAL A 106 -14.06 13.06 3.54
N SER A 107 -15.10 13.27 4.35
CA SER A 107 -15.70 12.22 5.19
C SER A 107 -17.21 12.43 5.21
N GLY A 108 -17.94 11.50 4.58
CA GLY A 108 -19.39 11.59 4.40
C GLY A 108 -19.79 12.90 3.71
N THR A 109 -20.50 13.77 4.44
CA THR A 109 -21.02 15.06 3.93
C THR A 109 -20.15 16.27 4.26
N ASP A 110 -18.97 16.05 4.83
CA ASP A 110 -18.04 17.10 5.24
C ASP A 110 -16.73 16.98 4.47
N ALA A 111 -16.22 18.14 4.03
CA ALA A 111 -14.93 18.25 3.36
C ALA A 111 -14.09 19.34 4.05
N ILE A 112 -12.79 19.11 4.11
CA ILE A 112 -11.81 20.10 4.55
C ILE A 112 -10.76 20.30 3.47
N VAL A 113 -10.35 21.55 3.25
CA VAL A 113 -9.39 21.94 2.22
C VAL A 113 -8.38 22.92 2.81
N GLY A 114 -7.09 22.66 2.62
CA GLY A 114 -6.00 23.55 3.03
C GLY A 114 -5.73 24.65 2.00
N ALA A 115 -5.30 25.81 2.49
CA ALA A 115 -4.80 26.96 1.74
C ALA A 115 -3.52 27.44 2.44
N THR A 116 -2.38 26.88 2.05
CA THR A 116 -1.12 27.06 2.78
C THR A 116 -0.54 28.47 2.68
N GLY A 117 -0.91 29.22 1.64
CA GLY A 117 -0.45 30.59 1.42
C GLY A 117 -1.36 31.67 2.02
N ASP A 118 -2.38 31.30 2.80
CA ASP A 118 -3.30 32.29 3.38
C ASP A 118 -2.59 33.22 4.39
N ASP A 119 -2.79 34.52 4.20
CA ASP A 119 -2.05 35.56 4.93
C ASP A 119 -2.74 36.06 6.22
N THR A 120 -3.81 35.40 6.70
CA THR A 120 -4.68 35.96 7.76
C THR A 120 -3.93 36.31 9.06
N ASN A 121 -2.97 35.49 9.49
CA ASN A 121 -2.22 35.68 10.73
C ASN A 121 -0.71 35.95 10.52
N GLY A 122 -0.27 36.14 9.29
CA GLY A 122 1.12 36.34 8.90
C GLY A 122 1.30 35.93 7.45
N THR A 123 2.38 36.39 6.80
CA THR A 123 2.67 35.97 5.42
C THR A 123 2.79 34.45 5.36
N ASP A 124 2.03 33.80 4.48
CA ASP A 124 1.98 32.33 4.35
C ASP A 124 1.71 31.63 5.69
N SER A 125 0.91 32.23 6.58
CA SER A 125 0.53 31.61 7.85
C SER A 125 -0.39 30.40 7.68
N GLY A 126 -1.12 30.38 6.56
CA GLY A 126 -2.01 29.31 6.14
C GLY A 126 -3.39 29.31 6.80
N ALA A 127 -4.33 28.63 6.15
CA ALA A 127 -5.69 28.39 6.61
C ALA A 127 -6.21 27.01 6.16
N ALA A 128 -7.29 26.55 6.79
CA ALA A 128 -8.07 25.43 6.29
C ALA A 128 -9.56 25.77 6.32
N TYR A 129 -10.31 25.26 5.35
CA TYR A 129 -11.72 25.60 5.17
C TYR A 129 -12.56 24.34 5.21
N ILE A 130 -13.67 24.39 5.94
CA ILE A 130 -14.63 23.29 6.00
C ILE A 130 -15.84 23.62 5.15
N PHE A 131 -16.19 22.70 4.25
CA PHE A 131 -17.39 22.73 3.43
C PHE A 131 -18.31 21.59 3.84
N ARG A 132 -19.62 21.87 3.88
CA ARG A 132 -20.64 20.88 4.23
C ARG A 132 -21.68 20.76 3.12
N PHE A 133 -22.03 19.53 2.77
CA PHE A 133 -23.09 19.25 1.82
C PHE A 133 -24.46 19.63 2.40
N SER A 134 -25.24 20.33 1.59
CA SER A 134 -26.58 20.82 1.85
C SER A 134 -27.41 20.67 0.57
N PRO A 135 -28.31 19.67 0.48
CA PRO A 135 -29.08 19.42 -0.74
C PRO A 135 -30.09 20.53 -1.08
N TYR A 136 -30.26 21.50 -0.17
CA TYR A 136 -31.15 22.64 -0.34
C TYR A 136 -30.42 23.93 -0.74
N ALA A 137 -29.08 23.95 -0.69
CA ALA A 137 -28.28 25.07 -1.15
C ALA A 137 -28.11 25.01 -2.68
N ALA A 138 -27.91 26.17 -3.31
CA ALA A 138 -27.75 26.26 -4.77
C ALA A 138 -26.49 25.51 -5.23
N ASP A 139 -25.36 25.73 -4.56
CA ASP A 139 -24.06 25.15 -4.90
C ASP A 139 -23.81 23.78 -4.25
N LYS A 140 -24.82 23.27 -3.51
CA LYS A 140 -24.82 22.05 -2.69
C LYS A 140 -23.77 21.99 -1.59
N TRP A 141 -22.54 22.43 -1.81
CA TRP A 141 -21.48 22.52 -0.80
C TRP A 141 -21.35 23.95 -0.31
N VAL A 142 -21.43 24.15 1.00
CA VAL A 142 -21.42 25.48 1.61
C VAL A 142 -20.24 25.59 2.55
N GLN A 143 -19.45 26.65 2.41
CA GLN A 143 -18.39 26.98 3.36
C GLN A 143 -18.99 27.18 4.75
N GLN A 144 -18.65 26.28 5.65
CA GLN A 144 -19.14 26.22 7.03
C GLN A 144 -18.21 26.93 8.01
N ALA A 145 -16.91 26.92 7.75
CA ALA A 145 -15.91 27.61 8.57
C ALA A 145 -14.60 27.87 7.80
N LYS A 146 -13.88 28.90 8.24
CA LYS A 146 -12.44 29.08 8.05
C LYS A 146 -11.75 28.76 9.39
N LEU A 147 -10.72 27.94 9.36
CA LEU A 147 -9.89 27.53 10.48
C LEU A 147 -8.51 28.17 10.31
N ILE A 148 -7.98 28.71 11.40
CA ILE A 148 -6.66 29.35 11.49
C ILE A 148 -6.02 28.95 12.83
N ALA A 149 -4.70 28.83 12.87
CA ALA A 149 -3.95 28.79 14.12
C ALA A 149 -3.97 30.18 14.77
N GLN A 150 -4.43 30.30 16.03
CA GLN A 150 -4.52 31.61 16.69
C GLN A 150 -3.15 32.23 17.02
N ASP A 151 -2.17 31.36 17.17
CA ASP A 151 -0.75 31.58 17.38
C ASP A 151 0.06 31.49 16.08
N GLY A 152 -0.62 31.28 14.93
CA GLY A 152 0.03 31.19 13.63
C GLY A 152 0.89 32.41 13.32
N SER A 153 2.04 32.14 12.73
CA SER A 153 3.10 33.08 12.39
C SER A 153 3.47 32.97 10.90
N GLU A 154 4.41 33.80 10.46
CA GLU A 154 4.87 33.84 9.08
C GLU A 154 5.54 32.52 8.66
N ASN A 155 5.15 31.96 7.52
CA ASN A 155 5.59 30.68 6.94
C ASN A 155 5.26 29.42 7.76
N ASP A 156 4.31 29.47 8.69
CA ASP A 156 3.89 28.27 9.44
C ASP A 156 3.16 27.25 8.55
N HIS A 157 2.55 27.71 7.45
CA HIS A 157 1.82 26.87 6.48
C HIS A 157 0.69 26.04 7.10
N PHE A 158 -0.13 26.64 7.98
CA PHE A 158 -1.31 25.97 8.50
C PHE A 158 -2.21 25.48 7.35
N GLY A 159 -2.56 24.19 7.35
CA GLY A 159 -3.25 23.57 6.21
C GLY A 159 -2.35 22.71 5.33
N SER A 160 -1.07 22.55 5.67
CA SER A 160 -0.14 21.67 4.94
C SER A 160 -0.49 20.20 5.00
N ALA A 161 -1.34 19.79 5.95
CA ALA A 161 -2.03 18.51 5.96
C ALA A 161 -3.41 18.67 6.62
N VAL A 162 -4.44 17.96 6.13
CA VAL A 162 -5.80 18.04 6.70
C VAL A 162 -6.45 16.66 6.79
N ALA A 163 -7.22 16.44 7.85
CA ALA A 163 -8.12 15.30 7.95
C ALA A 163 -9.39 15.67 8.73
N ILE A 164 -10.52 15.02 8.40
CA ILE A 164 -11.82 15.26 9.03
C ILE A 164 -12.54 13.93 9.26
N PHE A 165 -13.12 13.75 10.45
CA PHE A 165 -13.93 12.58 10.79
C PHE A 165 -14.95 12.93 11.87
N GLY A 166 -16.23 12.73 11.57
CA GLY A 166 -17.33 13.07 12.47
C GLY A 166 -17.29 14.53 12.90
N ASP A 167 -17.27 14.78 14.21
CA ASP A 167 -17.23 16.13 14.78
C ASP A 167 -15.80 16.70 14.93
N TYR A 168 -14.78 16.06 14.34
CA TYR A 168 -13.38 16.45 14.53
C TYR A 168 -12.67 16.71 13.20
N ALA A 169 -11.83 17.73 13.20
CA ALA A 169 -10.87 18.00 12.13
C ALA A 169 -9.48 18.19 12.75
N ILE A 170 -8.45 17.78 12.05
CA ILE A 170 -7.05 18.03 12.39
C ILE A 170 -6.38 18.74 11.21
N VAL A 171 -5.54 19.72 11.53
CA VAL A 171 -4.81 20.51 10.55
C VAL A 171 -3.33 20.57 10.95
N GLY A 172 -2.45 20.19 10.03
CA GLY A 172 -1.00 20.23 10.16
C GLY A 172 -0.43 21.61 9.89
N THR A 173 0.75 21.87 10.46
CA THR A 173 1.51 23.11 10.39
C THR A 173 2.98 22.73 10.56
N ASP A 174 3.55 22.07 9.55
CA ASP A 174 4.84 21.39 9.63
C ASP A 174 6.04 22.34 9.76
N LEU A 175 5.85 23.64 9.46
CA LEU A 175 6.89 24.65 9.57
C LEU A 175 6.80 25.50 10.85
N ASP A 176 5.80 25.27 11.72
CA ASP A 176 5.64 25.93 13.03
C ASP A 176 6.94 25.83 13.86
N ASP A 177 7.42 26.96 14.37
CA ASP A 177 8.75 27.08 14.99
C ASP A 177 8.73 27.19 16.53
N ASP A 178 7.59 26.91 17.16
CA ASP A 178 7.39 27.07 18.60
C ASP A 178 8.35 26.23 19.47
N ASN A 179 8.77 25.06 18.99
CA ASN A 179 9.76 24.19 19.65
C ASN A 179 11.12 24.15 18.93
N GLY A 180 11.37 25.12 18.04
CA GLY A 180 12.56 25.23 17.19
C GLY A 180 12.20 25.31 15.71
N ASP A 181 13.09 25.87 14.88
CA ASP A 181 12.87 26.07 13.44
C ASP A 181 12.28 24.81 12.77
N SER A 182 11.07 24.93 12.20
CA SER A 182 10.35 23.82 11.53
C SER A 182 10.21 22.56 12.41
N SER A 183 10.02 22.76 13.71
CA SER A 183 9.66 21.67 14.64
C SER A 183 8.28 21.10 14.36
N GLY A 184 7.37 21.95 13.90
CA GLY A 184 6.04 21.62 13.44
C GLY A 184 5.02 21.43 14.57
N SER A 185 3.75 21.59 14.20
CA SER A 185 2.58 21.45 15.08
C SER A 185 1.38 20.86 14.34
N ALA A 186 0.37 20.40 15.08
CA ALA A 186 -0.94 20.06 14.54
C ALA A 186 -2.08 20.56 15.44
N TYR A 187 -3.20 20.96 14.87
CA TYR A 187 -4.30 21.59 15.59
C TYR A 187 -5.59 20.82 15.39
N ILE A 188 -6.27 20.48 16.49
CA ILE A 188 -7.57 19.81 16.48
C ILE A 188 -8.68 20.82 16.69
N PHE A 189 -9.69 20.75 15.82
CA PHE A 189 -10.93 21.50 15.89
C PHE A 189 -12.09 20.56 16.12
N ARG A 190 -13.06 21.01 16.90
CA ARG A 190 -14.27 20.26 17.24
C ARG A 190 -15.52 21.02 16.82
N TRP A 191 -16.45 20.32 16.19
CA TRP A 191 -17.80 20.79 15.91
C TRP A 191 -18.68 20.64 17.15
N ASP A 192 -19.35 21.73 17.58
CA ASP A 192 -20.25 21.71 18.74
C ASP A 192 -21.74 21.62 18.37
N GLY A 193 -22.05 21.40 17.09
CA GLY A 193 -23.42 21.47 16.55
C GLY A 193 -23.78 22.83 15.95
N MET A 194 -22.99 23.87 16.20
CA MET A 194 -23.21 25.23 15.67
C MET A 194 -21.97 25.81 14.99
N ARG A 195 -20.77 25.53 15.51
CA ARG A 195 -19.50 26.07 15.02
C ARG A 195 -18.35 25.11 15.27
N TRP A 196 -17.30 25.27 14.46
CA TRP A 196 -15.99 24.67 14.70
C TRP A 196 -15.22 25.52 15.70
N THR A 197 -14.62 24.89 16.71
CA THR A 197 -13.80 25.56 17.71
C THR A 197 -12.48 24.84 17.89
N HIS A 198 -11.38 25.60 18.01
CA HIS A 198 -10.07 25.05 18.39
C HIS A 198 -10.18 24.34 19.74
N GLN A 199 -9.77 23.07 19.77
CA GLN A 199 -9.82 22.21 20.95
C GLN A 199 -8.42 21.97 21.53
N ALA A 200 -7.42 21.71 20.68
CA ALA A 200 -6.06 21.42 21.13
C ALA A 200 -5.01 21.75 20.06
N LYS A 201 -3.85 22.25 20.50
CA LYS A 201 -2.58 22.21 19.76
C LYS A 201 -1.81 20.98 20.21
N LEU A 202 -1.31 20.20 19.28
CA LEU A 202 -0.51 19.00 19.48
C LEU A 202 0.93 19.31 19.09
N THR A 203 1.84 18.98 19.99
CA THR A 203 3.29 19.01 19.78
C THR A 203 3.86 17.71 20.31
N PRO A 204 4.88 17.12 19.68
CA PRO A 204 5.52 15.91 20.18
C PRO A 204 6.30 16.22 21.46
N SER A 205 6.35 15.27 22.40
CA SER A 205 7.01 15.44 23.71
C SER A 205 8.53 15.67 23.63
N ASP A 206 9.10 15.27 22.50
CA ASP A 206 10.51 15.28 22.12
C ASP A 206 10.75 16.15 20.87
N GLY A 207 9.78 17.00 20.49
CA GLY A 207 9.88 17.86 19.33
C GLY A 207 11.07 18.80 19.37
N VAL A 208 11.84 18.80 18.28
CA VAL A 208 12.99 19.67 18.07
C VAL A 208 12.97 20.26 16.65
N ALA A 209 13.88 21.20 16.39
CA ALA A 209 13.99 21.85 15.09
C ALA A 209 14.25 20.84 13.96
N GLY A 210 13.52 20.98 12.85
CA GLY A 210 13.67 20.16 11.65
C GLY A 210 12.93 18.82 11.67
N ASP A 211 12.09 18.54 12.69
CA ASP A 211 11.29 17.31 12.73
C ASP A 211 10.12 17.32 11.72
N HIS A 212 9.63 18.50 11.33
CA HIS A 212 8.45 18.69 10.47
C HIS A 212 7.21 17.96 10.98
N PHE A 213 6.95 18.01 12.29
CA PHE A 213 5.74 17.43 12.87
C PHE A 213 4.49 18.13 12.31
N GLY A 214 3.51 17.36 11.83
CA GLY A 214 2.32 17.92 11.19
C GLY A 214 2.32 17.81 9.68
N ALA A 215 3.40 17.32 9.06
CA ALA A 215 3.49 17.12 7.61
C ALA A 215 2.46 16.11 7.07
N ALA A 216 1.98 15.21 7.92
CA ALA A 216 0.86 14.32 7.61
C ALA A 216 -0.03 14.15 8.84
N VAL A 217 -1.35 14.10 8.64
CA VAL A 217 -2.31 13.98 9.74
C VAL A 217 -3.43 12.99 9.40
N ALA A 218 -3.89 12.25 10.42
CA ALA A 218 -5.11 11.45 10.35
C ALA A 218 -5.89 11.59 11.66
N ILE A 219 -7.23 11.52 11.59
CA ILE A 219 -8.08 11.63 12.79
C ILE A 219 -9.25 10.66 12.74
N SER A 220 -9.64 10.19 13.91
CA SER A 220 -10.84 9.42 14.17
C SER A 220 -11.57 9.99 15.38
N GLU A 221 -12.67 9.37 15.77
CA GLU A 221 -13.36 9.71 17.01
C GLU A 221 -12.50 9.61 18.27
N THR A 222 -11.44 8.80 18.30
CA THR A 222 -10.70 8.51 19.55
C THR A 222 -9.20 8.72 19.46
N HIS A 223 -8.64 8.73 18.25
CA HIS A 223 -7.21 8.85 18.00
C HIS A 223 -6.93 9.87 16.90
N ALA A 224 -5.81 10.54 17.00
CA ALA A 224 -5.18 11.31 15.94
C ALA A 224 -3.76 10.79 15.73
N VAL A 225 -3.29 10.81 14.49
CA VAL A 225 -1.92 10.42 14.13
C VAL A 225 -1.28 11.59 13.41
N VAL A 226 -0.04 11.91 13.77
CA VAL A 226 0.70 13.03 13.18
C VAL A 226 2.10 12.56 12.79
N GLY A 227 2.47 12.77 11.54
CA GLY A 227 3.78 12.44 10.98
C GLY A 227 4.83 13.53 11.24
N ALA A 228 6.08 13.12 11.40
CA ALA A 228 7.28 13.95 11.52
C ALA A 228 8.41 13.27 10.73
N TYR A 229 8.33 13.39 9.40
CA TYR A 229 9.11 12.55 8.47
C TYR A 229 10.61 12.84 8.46
N LEU A 230 11.04 13.99 8.99
CA LEU A 230 12.45 14.37 9.10
C LEU A 230 13.03 14.19 10.51
N ASN A 231 12.25 13.67 11.45
CA ASN A 231 12.77 13.34 12.78
C ASN A 231 13.97 12.39 12.69
N ASP A 232 15.03 12.71 13.44
CA ASP A 232 16.36 12.13 13.29
C ASP A 232 16.80 11.21 14.45
N ASP A 233 15.88 10.89 15.36
CA ASP A 233 16.19 10.13 16.59
C ASP A 233 16.76 8.72 16.33
N ASP A 234 16.32 8.06 15.24
CA ASP A 234 16.80 6.75 14.79
C ASP A 234 17.75 6.84 13.57
N GLY A 235 18.23 8.05 13.26
CA GLY A 235 19.07 8.38 12.11
C GLY A 235 18.53 9.58 11.33
N ASP A 236 19.42 10.34 10.70
CA ASP A 236 19.07 11.55 9.92
C ASP A 236 17.98 11.26 8.87
N GLY A 237 16.82 11.92 9.02
CA GLY A 237 15.62 11.71 8.21
C GLY A 237 15.00 10.31 8.31
N SER A 238 15.20 9.58 9.41
CA SER A 238 14.58 8.27 9.64
C SER A 238 13.06 8.36 9.78
N GLY A 239 12.59 9.45 10.40
CA GLY A 239 11.20 9.83 10.52
C GLY A 239 10.45 9.11 11.64
N SER A 240 9.37 9.74 12.11
CA SER A 240 8.50 9.24 13.18
C SER A 240 7.02 9.52 12.89
N ALA A 241 6.11 8.76 13.51
CA ALA A 241 4.70 9.09 13.59
C ALA A 241 4.20 9.01 15.03
N TYR A 242 3.43 10.00 15.46
CA TYR A 242 2.97 10.13 16.84
C TYR A 242 1.47 9.89 16.93
N VAL A 243 1.05 9.01 17.84
CA VAL A 243 -0.35 8.72 18.09
C VAL A 243 -0.82 9.47 19.32
N PHE A 244 -1.89 10.23 19.18
CA PHE A 244 -2.57 10.92 20.26
C PHE A 244 -3.91 10.26 20.53
N ARG A 245 -4.23 10.02 21.79
CA ARG A 245 -5.51 9.49 22.22
C ARG A 245 -6.33 10.57 22.91
N ARG A 246 -7.62 10.61 22.62
CA ARG A 246 -8.57 11.48 23.29
C ARG A 246 -8.94 10.93 24.67
N ASP A 247 -8.77 11.73 25.70
CA ASP A 247 -9.30 11.51 27.06
C ASP A 247 -10.20 12.68 27.46
N GLY A 248 -11.51 12.45 27.40
CA GLY A 248 -12.52 13.51 27.55
C GLY A 248 -12.38 14.58 26.46
N GLU A 249 -12.09 15.81 26.88
CA GLU A 249 -11.86 16.97 25.99
C GLU A 249 -10.36 17.21 25.70
N THR A 250 -9.48 16.35 26.21
CA THR A 250 -8.02 16.48 26.04
C THR A 250 -7.48 15.44 25.09
N TRP A 251 -6.38 15.77 24.42
CA TRP A 251 -5.62 14.88 23.55
C TRP A 251 -4.25 14.67 24.15
N LEU A 252 -3.87 13.42 24.37
CA LEU A 252 -2.62 13.04 25.02
C LEU A 252 -1.80 12.18 24.07
N GLN A 253 -0.51 12.50 23.92
CA GLN A 253 0.41 11.62 23.18
C GLN A 253 0.43 10.26 23.88
N GLN A 254 0.09 9.22 23.14
CA GLN A 254 0.02 7.85 23.61
C GLN A 254 1.28 7.08 23.20
N ASP A 255 1.66 7.16 21.94
CA ASP A 255 2.77 6.38 21.36
C ASP A 255 3.58 7.23 20.37
N LYS A 256 4.87 6.90 20.24
CA LYS A 256 5.74 7.29 19.13
C LYS A 256 6.07 6.02 18.35
N LEU A 257 5.79 6.03 17.06
CA LEU A 257 6.00 4.93 16.14
C LEU A 257 7.21 5.23 15.27
N THR A 258 8.07 4.23 15.12
CA THR A 258 9.21 4.24 14.21
C THR A 258 9.22 2.95 13.41
N ALA A 259 9.85 2.97 12.23
CA ALA A 259 10.00 1.75 11.42
C ALA A 259 10.93 0.75 12.10
N SER A 260 10.57 -0.54 12.10
CA SER A 260 11.43 -1.62 12.65
C SER A 260 12.84 -1.69 12.02
N ASP A 261 12.97 -1.18 10.80
CA ASP A 261 14.18 -1.08 10.00
C ASP A 261 14.41 0.38 9.55
N GLY A 262 14.09 1.31 10.44
CA GLY A 262 14.41 2.74 10.29
C GLY A 262 15.89 2.96 9.94
N GLY A 263 16.13 3.96 9.10
CA GLY A 263 17.44 4.23 8.53
C GLY A 263 17.51 5.62 7.92
N TRP A 264 18.70 5.97 7.44
CA TRP A 264 18.99 7.29 6.89
C TRP A 264 18.06 7.64 5.72
N HIS A 265 17.37 8.78 5.81
CA HIS A 265 16.43 9.28 4.80
C HIS A 265 15.33 8.29 4.39
N HIS A 266 14.81 7.48 5.31
CA HIS A 266 13.66 6.62 5.03
C HIS A 266 12.34 7.40 4.99
N PHE A 267 12.28 8.58 5.62
CA PHE A 267 11.10 9.46 5.66
C PHE A 267 9.84 8.81 6.23
N PHE A 268 9.99 7.98 7.27
CA PHE A 268 8.84 7.37 7.94
C PHE A 268 7.93 8.44 8.54
N GLY A 269 6.64 8.41 8.23
CA GLY A 269 5.69 9.44 8.68
C GLY A 269 5.42 10.53 7.66
N GLU A 270 5.98 10.44 6.44
CA GLU A 270 5.64 11.36 5.34
C GLU A 270 4.16 11.27 4.93
N SER A 271 3.55 10.10 5.12
CA SER A 271 2.10 9.92 4.94
C SER A 271 1.55 8.99 6.02
N VAL A 272 0.33 9.28 6.50
CA VAL A 272 -0.33 8.50 7.55
C VAL A 272 -1.83 8.33 7.26
N SER A 273 -2.40 7.20 7.65
CA SER A 273 -3.85 6.98 7.60
C SER A 273 -4.29 6.04 8.72
N LEU A 274 -5.55 6.17 9.17
CA LEU A 274 -6.11 5.46 10.32
C LEU A 274 -7.51 4.93 9.97
N SER A 275 -7.76 3.65 10.28
CA SER A 275 -9.08 3.04 10.11
C SER A 275 -9.30 1.97 11.20
N GLY A 276 -10.22 2.25 12.12
CA GLY A 276 -10.52 1.34 13.24
C GLY A 276 -9.30 1.11 14.14
N GLU A 277 -8.92 -0.16 14.32
CA GLU A 277 -7.78 -0.61 15.13
C GLU A 277 -6.45 -0.63 14.36
N TYR A 278 -6.44 -0.12 13.12
CA TYR A 278 -5.30 -0.17 12.22
C TYR A 278 -4.86 1.24 11.80
N LEU A 279 -3.56 1.44 11.70
CA LEU A 279 -2.95 2.60 11.06
C LEU A 279 -1.92 2.14 10.05
N ILE A 280 -1.68 2.98 9.05
CA ILE A 280 -0.63 2.80 8.04
C ILE A 280 0.26 4.04 8.03
N VAL A 281 1.57 3.83 7.94
CA VAL A 281 2.58 4.90 7.84
C VAL A 281 3.48 4.64 6.64
N GLY A 282 3.60 5.63 5.76
CA GLY A 282 4.47 5.60 4.59
C GLY A 282 5.92 5.98 4.91
N ALA A 283 6.86 5.42 4.13
CA ALA A 283 8.29 5.70 4.17
C ALA A 283 8.87 5.55 2.75
N SER A 284 8.72 6.61 1.95
CA SER A 284 9.06 6.60 0.52
C SER A 284 10.56 6.52 0.23
N GLY A 285 11.41 6.93 1.19
CA GLY A 285 12.86 6.99 1.03
C GLY A 285 13.58 5.66 1.31
N ASN A 286 12.87 4.63 1.78
CA ASN A 286 13.38 3.26 1.68
C ASN A 286 13.46 2.90 0.17
N ASP A 287 14.41 2.09 -0.29
CA ASP A 287 14.44 1.68 -1.71
C ASP A 287 13.87 0.25 -1.83
N PRO A 288 12.78 0.00 -2.59
CA PRO A 288 12.03 0.90 -3.50
C PRO A 288 10.97 1.78 -2.81
N GLY A 289 10.82 1.61 -1.50
CA GLY A 289 9.86 2.30 -0.64
C GLY A 289 9.18 1.29 0.28
N ALA A 290 8.53 1.77 1.33
CA ALA A 290 7.74 0.91 2.22
C ALA A 290 6.53 1.64 2.82
N ALA A 291 5.54 0.85 3.22
CA ALA A 291 4.50 1.28 4.15
C ALA A 291 4.37 0.28 5.29
N TYR A 292 4.09 0.74 6.49
CA TYR A 292 4.07 -0.08 7.70
C TYR A 292 2.67 -0.07 8.30
N ILE A 293 2.10 -1.25 8.53
CA ILE A 293 0.83 -1.40 9.22
C ILE A 293 1.10 -1.57 10.70
N PHE A 294 0.47 -0.75 11.53
CA PHE A 294 0.40 -0.99 12.97
C PHE A 294 -1.02 -1.34 13.37
N ARG A 295 -1.13 -2.21 14.37
CA ARG A 295 -2.38 -2.63 14.97
C ARG A 295 -2.38 -2.31 16.47
N GLN A 296 -3.50 -1.79 16.94
CA GLN A 296 -3.74 -1.60 18.36
C GLN A 296 -4.08 -2.94 19.03
N ASP A 297 -3.39 -3.26 20.13
CA ASP A 297 -3.66 -4.45 20.95
C ASP A 297 -4.81 -4.22 21.95
N GLU A 298 -5.16 -5.27 22.70
CA GLU A 298 -6.22 -5.22 23.72
C GLU A 298 -5.88 -4.30 24.91
N GLU A 299 -4.61 -3.97 25.10
CA GLU A 299 -4.11 -3.06 26.13
C GLU A 299 -4.02 -1.60 25.63
N ASN A 300 -4.41 -1.35 24.37
CA ASN A 300 -4.35 -0.08 23.63
C ASN A 300 -2.96 0.35 23.15
N HIS A 301 -1.96 -0.52 23.10
CA HIS A 301 -0.65 -0.19 22.51
C HIS A 301 -0.62 -0.50 21.02
N TRP A 302 0.13 0.31 20.26
CA TRP A 302 0.32 0.09 18.83
C TRP A 302 1.57 -0.74 18.55
N HIS A 303 1.42 -1.81 17.78
CA HIS A 303 2.52 -2.66 17.36
C HIS A 303 2.57 -2.77 15.84
N GLN A 304 3.77 -2.74 15.26
CA GLN A 304 3.94 -3.00 13.84
C GLN A 304 3.51 -4.45 13.54
N GLN A 305 2.44 -4.60 12.77
CA GLN A 305 1.91 -5.90 12.34
C GLN A 305 2.53 -6.34 11.01
N ASP A 306 2.69 -5.42 10.06
CA ASP A 306 3.13 -5.78 8.71
C ASP A 306 4.00 -4.68 8.08
N LYS A 307 4.82 -5.07 7.10
CA LYS A 307 5.58 -4.16 6.23
C LYS A 307 5.20 -4.45 4.78
N LEU A 308 4.56 -3.47 4.14
CA LEU A 308 4.14 -3.54 2.75
C LEU A 308 5.29 -3.06 1.85
N THR A 309 5.56 -3.83 0.80
CA THR A 309 6.51 -3.50 -0.25
C THR A 309 5.93 -3.94 -1.60
N PRO A 310 6.11 -3.17 -2.68
CA PRO A 310 5.53 -3.47 -3.97
C PRO A 310 6.20 -4.70 -4.61
N CYS A 311 5.41 -5.58 -5.21
CA CYS A 311 5.88 -6.82 -5.81
C CYS A 311 6.88 -6.64 -6.95
N ASN A 312 6.73 -5.57 -7.72
CA ASN A 312 7.59 -5.19 -8.84
C ASN A 312 8.42 -3.94 -8.56
N GLY A 313 8.59 -3.58 -7.28
CA GLY A 313 9.32 -2.37 -6.89
C GLY A 313 10.74 -2.31 -7.44
N THR A 314 11.09 -1.13 -7.93
CA THR A 314 12.44 -0.74 -8.33
C THR A 314 12.92 0.45 -7.53
N ASP A 315 14.24 0.52 -7.30
CA ASP A 315 14.87 1.62 -6.57
C ASP A 315 14.44 2.97 -7.15
N GLY A 316 14.00 3.88 -6.29
CA GLY A 316 13.46 5.18 -6.70
C GLY A 316 11.99 5.23 -7.11
N ASP A 317 11.18 4.16 -6.96
CA ASP A 317 9.72 4.21 -7.21
C ASP A 317 8.96 5.07 -6.18
N ALA A 318 9.60 5.38 -5.04
CA ALA A 318 9.05 6.15 -3.93
C ALA A 318 7.76 5.53 -3.35
N PHE A 319 7.72 4.19 -3.24
CA PHE A 319 6.56 3.51 -2.66
C PHE A 319 6.34 3.90 -1.19
N GLY A 320 5.13 4.30 -0.83
CA GLY A 320 4.83 4.84 0.51
C GLY A 320 4.78 6.36 0.56
N ILE A 321 4.96 7.07 -0.56
CA ILE A 321 4.81 8.53 -0.63
C ILE A 321 3.39 8.99 -0.28
N SER A 322 2.39 8.16 -0.57
CA SER A 322 1.03 8.32 -0.06
C SER A 322 0.47 7.00 0.42
N VAL A 323 -0.34 7.05 1.48
CA VAL A 323 -1.03 5.89 2.04
C VAL A 323 -2.46 6.25 2.41
N SER A 324 -3.38 5.33 2.21
CA SER A 324 -4.75 5.45 2.72
C SER A 324 -5.28 4.09 3.14
N LEU A 325 -6.08 4.07 4.20
CA LEU A 325 -6.62 2.87 4.82
C LEU A 325 -8.12 2.99 5.01
N SER A 326 -8.88 1.98 4.58
CA SER A 326 -10.31 1.88 4.84
C SER A 326 -10.73 0.43 5.03
N GLY A 327 -11.16 0.09 6.24
CA GLY A 327 -11.61 -1.26 6.57
C GLY A 327 -10.49 -2.29 6.36
N ASN A 328 -10.71 -3.24 5.45
CA ASN A 328 -9.74 -4.29 5.12
C ASN A 328 -8.86 -3.95 3.92
N TYR A 329 -8.89 -2.69 3.46
CA TYR A 329 -8.19 -2.27 2.25
C TYR A 329 -7.23 -1.14 2.56
N ALA A 330 -6.06 -1.19 1.94
CA ALA A 330 -5.08 -0.12 1.92
C ALA A 330 -4.71 0.19 0.48
N ILE A 331 -4.37 1.44 0.20
CA ILE A 331 -3.72 1.83 -1.04
C ILE A 331 -2.41 2.54 -0.70
N VAL A 332 -1.36 2.24 -1.45
CA VAL A 332 -0.03 2.83 -1.28
C VAL A 332 0.46 3.36 -2.62
N GLY A 333 0.78 4.65 -2.66
CA GLY A 333 1.31 5.34 -3.83
C GLY A 333 2.79 5.07 -4.08
N ALA A 334 3.19 5.08 -5.35
CA ALA A 334 4.55 5.02 -5.83
C ALA A 334 4.68 6.00 -7.01
N GLY A 335 4.64 7.30 -6.69
CA GLY A 335 4.53 8.38 -7.69
C GLY A 335 5.70 8.47 -8.67
N GLU A 336 6.83 7.85 -8.34
CA GLU A 336 8.05 7.87 -9.17
C GLU A 336 8.22 6.59 -10.00
N ASP A 337 7.29 5.63 -9.91
CA ASP A 337 7.33 4.37 -10.66
C ASP A 337 7.56 4.62 -12.16
N ALA A 338 8.57 3.93 -12.69
CA ALA A 338 9.06 4.17 -14.03
C ALA A 338 8.57 3.14 -15.08
N GLU A 339 7.67 2.21 -14.72
CA GLU A 339 7.30 1.08 -15.59
C GLU A 339 6.61 1.54 -16.89
N LYS A 340 5.80 2.60 -16.81
CA LYS A 340 5.08 3.18 -17.96
C LYS A 340 5.77 4.41 -18.59
N GLY A 341 6.89 4.83 -18.02
CA GLY A 341 7.61 6.04 -18.38
C GLY A 341 8.27 6.63 -17.14
N THR A 342 9.34 7.41 -17.28
CA THR A 342 10.03 8.01 -16.11
C THR A 342 9.02 8.83 -15.28
N SER A 343 8.86 8.47 -14.00
CA SER A 343 7.90 9.10 -13.08
C SER A 343 6.47 9.14 -13.63
N ALA A 344 6.07 8.09 -14.36
CA ALA A 344 4.68 7.92 -14.77
C ALA A 344 3.80 7.60 -13.56
N GLY A 345 4.36 6.87 -12.60
CA GLY A 345 3.75 6.60 -11.30
C GLY A 345 2.83 5.38 -11.29
N ALA A 346 2.59 4.88 -10.08
CA ALA A 346 1.70 3.76 -9.80
C ALA A 346 1.06 3.89 -8.41
N ALA A 347 0.03 3.10 -8.16
CA ALA A 347 -0.53 2.89 -6.82
C ALA A 347 -0.84 1.41 -6.62
N TYR A 348 -0.76 0.93 -5.39
CA TYR A 348 -0.88 -0.49 -5.07
C TYR A 348 -1.96 -0.71 -4.03
N VAL A 349 -2.94 -1.53 -4.36
CA VAL A 349 -4.05 -1.87 -3.47
C VAL A 349 -3.70 -3.17 -2.73
N PHE A 350 -3.82 -3.12 -1.41
CA PHE A 350 -3.64 -4.26 -0.52
C PHE A 350 -4.97 -4.63 0.13
N LYS A 351 -5.21 -5.92 0.31
CA LYS A 351 -6.35 -6.45 1.08
C LYS A 351 -5.84 -7.27 2.25
N ARG A 352 -6.42 -7.02 3.42
CA ARG A 352 -6.17 -7.83 4.62
C ARG A 352 -6.81 -9.21 4.45
N SER A 353 -6.00 -10.25 4.60
CA SER A 353 -6.42 -11.64 4.65
C SER A 353 -5.88 -12.27 5.93
N SER A 354 -6.77 -12.61 6.87
CA SER A 354 -6.41 -13.06 8.22
C SER A 354 -5.52 -12.04 8.98
N GLU A 355 -4.29 -12.42 9.35
CA GLU A 355 -3.32 -11.58 10.08
C GLU A 355 -2.34 -10.82 9.16
N ARG A 356 -2.51 -10.86 7.83
CA ARG A 356 -1.58 -10.25 6.87
C ARG A 356 -2.25 -9.36 5.83
N TRP A 357 -1.48 -8.47 5.24
CA TRP A 357 -1.88 -7.59 4.14
C TRP A 357 -1.21 -8.06 2.85
N LEU A 358 -2.03 -8.36 1.84
CA LEU A 358 -1.58 -8.94 0.58
C LEU A 358 -1.80 -7.93 -0.54
N GLU A 359 -0.81 -7.73 -1.41
CA GLU A 359 -0.97 -6.95 -2.64
C GLU A 359 -2.04 -7.64 -3.51
N ARG A 360 -3.09 -6.89 -3.85
CA ARG A 360 -4.17 -7.35 -4.71
C ARG A 360 -4.00 -6.86 -6.14
N GLU A 361 -3.63 -5.59 -6.29
CA GLU A 361 -3.63 -4.95 -7.60
C GLU A 361 -2.62 -3.79 -7.65
N LYS A 362 -1.95 -3.65 -8.80
CA LYS A 362 -1.21 -2.45 -9.19
C LYS A 362 -2.08 -1.63 -10.14
N LEU A 363 -2.34 -0.40 -9.77
CA LEU A 363 -3.05 0.61 -10.54
C LEU A 363 -2.04 1.50 -11.29
N THR A 364 -2.35 1.78 -12.54
CA THR A 364 -1.64 2.77 -13.39
C THR A 364 -2.69 3.47 -14.24
N ALA A 365 -2.50 4.74 -14.56
CA ALA A 365 -3.35 5.43 -15.53
C ALA A 365 -3.35 4.72 -16.90
N SER A 366 -4.50 4.60 -17.55
CA SER A 366 -4.62 3.95 -18.86
C SER A 366 -3.89 4.70 -19.99
N ASP A 367 -3.66 5.99 -19.80
CA ASP A 367 -2.95 6.95 -20.63
C ASP A 367 -1.63 7.43 -20.00
N ALA A 368 -1.14 6.73 -18.97
CA ALA A 368 0.10 7.08 -18.25
C ALA A 368 1.24 7.52 -19.18
N ALA A 369 1.76 8.72 -18.91
CA ALA A 369 2.86 9.34 -19.61
C ALA A 369 3.99 9.72 -18.63
N LYS A 370 5.06 10.27 -19.19
CA LYS A 370 6.26 10.62 -18.43
C LYS A 370 5.97 11.82 -17.53
N ALA A 371 6.33 11.71 -16.26
CA ALA A 371 6.21 12.78 -15.27
C ALA A 371 4.78 13.21 -14.96
N ASP A 372 3.81 12.30 -15.11
CA ASP A 372 2.43 12.50 -14.64
C ASP A 372 2.33 12.32 -13.11
N PHE A 373 3.27 11.58 -12.52
CA PHE A 373 3.37 11.25 -11.10
C PHE A 373 2.09 10.61 -10.52
N PHE A 374 1.47 9.71 -11.28
CA PHE A 374 0.29 8.98 -10.83
C PHE A 374 0.54 8.30 -9.48
N GLY A 375 -0.38 8.47 -8.53
CA GLY A 375 -0.27 7.86 -7.21
C GLY A 375 0.70 8.57 -6.27
N ARG A 376 1.23 9.76 -6.63
CA ARG A 376 1.85 10.65 -5.65
C ARG A 376 0.88 10.97 -4.51
N THR A 377 -0.40 11.13 -4.83
CA THR A 377 -1.50 11.07 -3.86
C THR A 377 -2.48 9.98 -4.24
N ALA A 378 -2.95 9.23 -3.24
CA ALA A 378 -3.89 8.14 -3.43
C ALA A 378 -4.78 7.99 -2.20
N ALA A 379 -6.05 7.68 -2.41
CA ALA A 379 -7.02 7.43 -1.34
C ALA A 379 -7.91 6.23 -1.66
N ILE A 380 -8.36 5.53 -0.63
CA ILE A 380 -9.27 4.38 -0.75
C ILE A 380 -10.39 4.47 0.27
N SER A 381 -11.60 4.14 -0.17
CA SER A 381 -12.80 4.04 0.66
C SER A 381 -13.46 2.69 0.42
N ALA A 382 -13.71 1.98 1.51
CA ALA A 382 -14.47 0.74 1.53
C ALA A 382 -15.69 0.93 2.44
N SER A 383 -16.90 0.78 1.88
CA SER A 383 -18.15 0.94 2.61
C SER A 383 -19.06 -0.27 2.41
N GLY A 384 -19.87 -0.60 3.41
CA GLY A 384 -20.68 -1.83 3.41
C GLY A 384 -19.89 -3.05 3.85
N THR A 385 -20.47 -4.24 3.68
CA THR A 385 -19.86 -5.53 4.05
C THR A 385 -20.30 -6.63 3.10
N GLY A 386 -19.40 -7.53 2.73
CA GLY A 386 -19.74 -8.70 1.92
C GLY A 386 -20.14 -8.36 0.49
N ALA A 387 -21.14 -9.03 -0.07
CA ALA A 387 -21.59 -8.84 -1.46
C ALA A 387 -22.16 -7.45 -1.81
N GLY A 388 -22.25 -6.54 -0.84
CA GLY A 388 -22.62 -5.13 -1.04
C GLY A 388 -21.53 -4.16 -0.59
N GLU A 389 -20.30 -4.66 -0.37
CA GLU A 389 -19.14 -3.82 -0.11
C GLU A 389 -18.81 -3.03 -1.39
N LYS A 390 -18.79 -1.70 -1.29
CA LYS A 390 -18.34 -0.81 -2.35
C LYS A 390 -16.93 -0.36 -2.02
N ILE A 391 -16.05 -0.47 -3.01
CA ILE A 391 -14.66 -0.06 -2.85
C ILE A 391 -14.31 0.89 -3.98
N PHE A 392 -13.95 2.11 -3.59
CA PHE A 392 -13.46 3.16 -4.47
C PHE A 392 -12.03 3.48 -4.13
N ALA A 393 -11.18 3.58 -5.15
CA ALA A 393 -9.85 4.16 -5.03
C ALA A 393 -9.73 5.35 -5.97
N ILE A 394 -8.93 6.32 -5.56
CA ILE A 394 -8.56 7.46 -6.39
C ILE A 394 -7.05 7.64 -6.32
N ALA A 395 -6.44 7.97 -7.45
CA ALA A 395 -5.04 8.35 -7.55
C ALA A 395 -4.91 9.64 -8.36
N GLY A 396 -4.15 10.61 -7.83
CA GLY A 396 -3.85 11.87 -8.49
C GLY A 396 -2.65 11.74 -9.43
N ALA A 397 -2.69 12.48 -10.54
CA ALA A 397 -1.63 12.64 -11.53
C ALA A 397 -1.51 14.12 -11.90
N TYR A 398 -1.04 14.91 -10.94
CA TYR A 398 -1.12 16.38 -10.96
C TYR A 398 -0.32 17.08 -12.08
N TYR A 399 0.59 16.38 -12.74
CA TYR A 399 1.33 16.89 -13.90
C TYR A 399 0.83 16.36 -15.25
N ASP A 400 -0.21 15.51 -15.26
CA ASP A 400 -0.84 15.01 -16.48
C ASP A 400 -1.12 16.17 -17.45
N ASP A 401 -0.60 16.03 -18.67
CA ASP A 401 -0.54 17.13 -19.64
C ASP A 401 -1.52 17.01 -20.82
N ASP A 402 -2.46 16.06 -20.75
CA ASP A 402 -3.44 15.80 -21.81
C ASP A 402 -4.38 16.99 -22.08
N HIS A 403 -4.56 17.87 -21.08
CA HIS A 403 -5.43 19.06 -21.16
C HIS A 403 -4.66 20.38 -20.98
N GLY A 404 -3.34 20.35 -21.14
CA GLY A 404 -2.45 21.51 -20.97
C GLY A 404 -1.25 21.15 -20.11
N SER A 405 -0.14 21.87 -20.25
CA SER A 405 1.06 21.59 -19.44
C SER A 405 0.73 21.62 -17.95
N ALA A 406 0.92 20.51 -17.24
CA ALA A 406 0.63 20.39 -15.82
C ALA A 406 -0.81 20.80 -15.45
N SER A 407 -1.79 20.51 -16.33
CA SER A 407 -3.20 20.69 -15.99
C SER A 407 -3.65 19.72 -14.91
N GLY A 408 -3.06 18.52 -14.91
CA GLY A 408 -3.33 17.48 -13.95
C GLY A 408 -4.61 16.68 -14.25
N ALA A 409 -4.69 15.50 -13.66
CA ALA A 409 -5.84 14.59 -13.71
C ALA A 409 -5.94 13.79 -12.40
N ALA A 410 -7.10 13.17 -12.17
CA ALA A 410 -7.24 12.11 -11.17
C ALA A 410 -7.98 10.92 -11.77
N TYR A 411 -7.69 9.73 -11.25
CA TYR A 411 -8.20 8.47 -11.78
C TYR A 411 -8.96 7.74 -10.69
N LEU A 412 -10.24 7.52 -10.93
CA LEU A 412 -11.14 6.81 -10.04
C LEU A 412 -11.31 5.37 -10.50
N TYR A 413 -11.15 4.45 -9.56
CA TYR A 413 -11.33 3.02 -9.76
C TYR A 413 -12.56 2.60 -8.95
N GLY A 414 -13.64 2.28 -9.68
CA GLY A 414 -14.91 1.87 -9.10
C GLY A 414 -15.08 0.36 -9.05
N ASP A 415 -15.74 -0.09 -7.98
CA ASP A 415 -16.14 -1.49 -7.77
C ASP A 415 -14.97 -2.49 -7.83
N MET A 416 -13.92 -2.23 -7.05
CA MET A 416 -12.90 -3.25 -6.76
C MET A 416 -13.44 -4.39 -5.87
N SER A 417 -14.76 -4.43 -5.62
CA SER A 417 -15.41 -5.43 -4.78
C SER A 417 -15.44 -6.82 -5.43
N VAL A 418 -14.92 -6.97 -6.66
CA VAL A 418 -14.91 -8.23 -7.43
C VAL A 418 -14.58 -9.38 -6.50
N THR A 419 -15.65 -10.02 -6.02
CA THR A 419 -15.58 -11.26 -5.27
C THR A 419 -14.86 -12.19 -6.21
N ASP A 420 -13.76 -12.80 -5.75
CA ASP A 420 -13.11 -13.87 -6.50
C ASP A 420 -14.24 -14.79 -6.96
N ALA A 421 -14.46 -14.87 -8.27
CA ALA A 421 -15.63 -15.55 -8.77
C ALA A 421 -15.67 -16.97 -8.18
N GLY A 422 -16.82 -17.37 -7.66
CA GLY A 422 -16.98 -18.61 -6.89
C GLY A 422 -16.92 -18.48 -5.36
N ASP A 423 -16.68 -17.31 -4.77
CA ASP A 423 -16.85 -17.10 -3.32
C ASP A 423 -18.34 -17.20 -2.90
N ILE A 424 -18.78 -18.41 -2.55
CA ILE A 424 -20.18 -18.74 -2.17
C ILE A 424 -20.45 -18.32 -0.72
N ASN A 425 -19.46 -18.40 0.15
CA ASN A 425 -19.60 -18.16 1.57
C ASN A 425 -19.38 -16.69 1.96
N ASN A 426 -18.88 -15.89 1.01
CA ASN A 426 -18.71 -14.44 1.09
C ASN A 426 -17.72 -14.04 2.20
N ASP A 427 -16.63 -14.81 2.34
CA ASP A 427 -15.47 -14.49 3.20
C ASP A 427 -14.34 -13.76 2.44
N GLY A 428 -14.56 -13.45 1.17
CA GLY A 428 -13.69 -12.61 0.35
C GLY A 428 -12.60 -13.38 -0.41
N ASN A 429 -12.65 -14.71 -0.40
CA ASN A 429 -11.76 -15.61 -1.13
C ASN A 429 -12.56 -16.80 -1.70
N ALA A 430 -12.32 -17.21 -2.94
CA ALA A 430 -12.85 -18.49 -3.45
C ALA A 430 -11.95 -19.65 -2.97
N ASP A 431 -12.39 -20.41 -1.96
CA ASP A 431 -11.63 -21.48 -1.30
C ASP A 431 -12.38 -22.82 -1.18
N LEU A 432 -11.81 -23.78 -0.45
CA LEU A 432 -12.41 -25.11 -0.26
C LEU A 432 -13.74 -25.06 0.51
N LYS A 433 -13.94 -24.06 1.39
CA LYS A 433 -15.19 -23.86 2.11
C LYS A 433 -16.31 -23.48 1.16
N ASP A 434 -16.03 -22.75 0.09
CA ASP A 434 -17.01 -22.46 -0.97
C ASP A 434 -17.41 -23.71 -1.73
N ILE A 435 -16.46 -24.58 -2.05
CA ILE A 435 -16.77 -25.88 -2.68
C ILE A 435 -17.67 -26.71 -1.77
N ILE A 436 -17.35 -26.75 -0.46
CA ILE A 436 -18.15 -27.49 0.54
C ILE A 436 -19.55 -26.90 0.64
N LEU A 437 -19.68 -25.58 0.67
CA LEU A 437 -20.96 -24.88 0.76
C LEU A 437 -21.79 -25.06 -0.51
N GLY A 438 -21.18 -24.94 -1.70
CA GLY A 438 -21.82 -25.23 -2.98
C GLY A 438 -22.31 -26.67 -3.09
N LEU A 439 -21.52 -27.64 -2.64
CA LEU A 439 -21.94 -29.05 -2.57
C LEU A 439 -23.08 -29.28 -1.58
N GLN A 440 -23.08 -28.60 -0.43
CA GLN A 440 -24.17 -28.66 0.55
C GLN A 440 -25.47 -28.05 0.02
N ILE A 441 -25.39 -26.95 -0.73
CA ILE A 441 -26.54 -26.31 -1.39
C ILE A 441 -27.13 -27.25 -2.47
N ILE A 442 -26.29 -27.84 -3.33
CA ILE A 442 -26.72 -28.82 -4.35
C ILE A 442 -27.34 -30.08 -3.72
N ALA A 443 -26.88 -30.47 -2.53
CA ALA A 443 -27.42 -31.59 -1.78
C ALA A 443 -28.70 -31.26 -0.97
N GLU A 444 -29.22 -30.02 -1.08
CA GLU A 444 -30.37 -29.50 -0.32
C GLU A 444 -30.16 -29.49 1.21
N ILE A 445 -28.92 -29.33 1.67
CA ILE A 445 -28.55 -29.38 3.10
C ILE A 445 -28.60 -27.99 3.76
N HIS A 446 -28.45 -26.89 3.00
CA HIS A 446 -28.53 -25.51 3.48
C HIS A 446 -29.19 -24.55 2.47
N THR A 447 -29.91 -23.53 2.96
CA THR A 447 -30.78 -22.64 2.16
C THR A 447 -30.68 -21.14 2.53
N GLN A 448 -29.50 -20.52 2.45
CA GLN A 448 -29.37 -19.06 2.58
C GLN A 448 -28.33 -18.50 1.60
N ASN A 449 -28.70 -17.37 0.97
CA ASN A 449 -27.98 -16.43 0.08
C ASN A 449 -27.22 -16.99 -1.13
N VAL A 450 -27.67 -16.58 -2.33
CA VAL A 450 -27.40 -17.26 -3.63
C VAL A 450 -26.87 -16.29 -4.70
N LEU A 451 -26.85 -14.97 -4.44
CA LEU A 451 -26.70 -13.96 -5.50
C LEU A 451 -25.25 -13.57 -5.84
N ALA A 452 -24.29 -13.76 -4.94
CA ALA A 452 -22.91 -13.28 -5.15
C ALA A 452 -22.02 -14.26 -5.95
N ALA A 453 -22.40 -15.54 -6.03
CA ALA A 453 -21.56 -16.60 -6.60
C ALA A 453 -22.15 -17.29 -7.84
N ASP A 454 -23.23 -16.73 -8.40
CA ASP A 454 -23.87 -17.22 -9.61
C ASP A 454 -23.03 -16.85 -10.86
N VAL A 455 -22.17 -17.78 -11.28
CA VAL A 455 -21.29 -17.60 -12.45
C VAL A 455 -22.00 -17.91 -13.77
N SER A 456 -23.15 -18.60 -13.74
CA SER A 456 -23.93 -18.95 -14.93
C SER A 456 -25.02 -17.91 -15.26
N GLY A 457 -25.33 -17.02 -14.33
CA GLY A 457 -26.35 -15.97 -14.45
C GLY A 457 -27.77 -16.51 -14.38
N ASP A 458 -27.98 -17.70 -13.82
CA ASP A 458 -29.27 -18.40 -13.75
C ASP A 458 -30.02 -18.20 -12.42
N GLN A 459 -29.45 -17.36 -11.55
CA GLN A 459 -29.87 -17.04 -10.18
C GLN A 459 -29.89 -18.24 -9.23
N ARG A 460 -29.07 -19.27 -9.49
CA ARG A 460 -28.95 -20.47 -8.65
C ARG A 460 -27.49 -20.87 -8.48
N ILE A 461 -27.18 -21.45 -7.31
CA ILE A 461 -25.94 -22.21 -7.13
C ILE A 461 -26.21 -23.65 -7.57
N GLY A 462 -25.71 -23.98 -8.75
CA GLY A 462 -25.83 -25.27 -9.40
C GLY A 462 -24.48 -25.97 -9.60
N LEU A 463 -24.53 -27.01 -10.41
CA LEU A 463 -23.35 -27.82 -10.70
C LEU A 463 -22.29 -27.03 -11.50
N GLU A 464 -22.71 -25.99 -12.22
CA GLU A 464 -21.83 -25.14 -13.04
C GLU A 464 -20.95 -24.25 -12.15
N GLU A 465 -21.50 -23.71 -11.07
CA GLU A 465 -20.79 -22.93 -10.04
C GLU A 465 -19.79 -23.81 -9.28
N VAL A 466 -20.17 -25.04 -8.93
CA VAL A 466 -19.25 -26.00 -8.29
C VAL A 466 -18.15 -26.48 -9.25
N ILE A 467 -18.44 -26.62 -10.55
CA ILE A 467 -17.42 -26.92 -11.57
C ILE A 467 -16.47 -25.73 -11.73
N TYR A 468 -16.99 -24.51 -11.79
CA TYR A 468 -16.20 -23.28 -11.86
C TYR A 468 -15.26 -23.17 -10.66
N LEU A 469 -15.81 -23.37 -9.45
CA LEU A 469 -15.03 -23.43 -8.22
C LEU A 469 -13.98 -24.52 -8.27
N LEU A 470 -14.31 -25.75 -8.65
CA LEU A 470 -13.33 -26.82 -8.77
C LEU A 470 -12.22 -26.45 -9.77
N GLN A 471 -12.54 -25.81 -10.89
CA GLN A 471 -11.56 -25.40 -11.91
C GLN A 471 -10.67 -24.22 -11.47
N ASN A 472 -11.19 -23.31 -10.65
CA ASN A 472 -10.47 -22.12 -10.21
C ASN A 472 -9.79 -22.26 -8.84
N THR A 473 -10.29 -23.14 -7.97
CA THR A 473 -9.64 -23.50 -6.69
C THR A 473 -8.64 -24.64 -6.86
N SER A 474 -8.84 -25.55 -7.82
CA SER A 474 -7.80 -26.50 -8.25
C SER A 474 -6.96 -25.85 -9.34
N GLY A 475 -6.13 -24.86 -8.97
CA GLY A 475 -5.10 -24.36 -9.86
C GLY A 475 -4.27 -25.54 -10.37
N ASN A 476 -4.24 -25.77 -11.68
CA ASN A 476 -3.23 -26.65 -12.26
C ASN A 476 -1.90 -25.90 -12.19
N ILE A 477 -1.09 -26.20 -11.19
CA ILE A 477 0.06 -25.37 -10.85
C ILE A 477 1.18 -25.60 -11.86
N TRP A 478 1.83 -24.52 -12.30
CA TRP A 478 3.06 -24.62 -13.09
C TRP A 478 4.20 -25.19 -12.22
N PRO A 479 5.20 -25.88 -12.81
CA PRO A 479 6.39 -26.30 -12.06
C PRO A 479 7.09 -25.07 -11.44
N ILE A 480 7.55 -25.19 -10.19
CA ILE A 480 8.38 -24.15 -9.56
C ILE A 480 9.61 -23.93 -10.44
N THR A 481 9.88 -22.69 -10.83
CA THR A 481 11.08 -22.35 -11.59
C THR A 481 12.16 -21.86 -10.65
N LEU A 482 13.38 -22.36 -10.79
CA LEU A 482 14.52 -21.95 -9.96
C LEU A 482 15.61 -21.34 -10.83
N THR A 483 16.22 -20.26 -10.35
CA THR A 483 17.45 -19.69 -10.90
C THR A 483 18.52 -19.62 -9.82
N ALA A 484 19.77 -19.76 -10.22
CA ALA A 484 20.95 -19.65 -9.36
C ALA A 484 21.87 -18.57 -9.92
N ALA A 485 22.27 -17.61 -9.09
CA ALA A 485 23.11 -16.49 -9.48
C ALA A 485 24.21 -16.25 -8.44
N PRO A 486 25.50 -16.48 -8.79
CA PRO A 486 25.99 -17.08 -10.03
C PRO A 486 25.69 -18.60 -10.11
N ALA A 487 25.58 -19.14 -11.34
CA ALA A 487 25.33 -20.58 -11.55
C ALA A 487 26.61 -21.44 -11.50
N THR A 488 27.78 -20.80 -11.51
CA THR A 488 29.10 -21.44 -11.41
C THR A 488 29.88 -20.80 -10.27
N LEU A 489 30.49 -21.61 -9.41
CA LEU A 489 31.21 -21.19 -8.21
C LEU A 489 32.54 -21.95 -8.10
N PRO A 490 33.58 -21.35 -7.50
CA PRO A 490 34.71 -22.11 -6.97
C PRO A 490 34.28 -23.09 -5.87
N ALA A 491 34.88 -24.29 -5.86
CA ALA A 491 34.72 -25.27 -4.78
C ALA A 491 35.63 -24.94 -3.57
N ASP A 492 35.47 -23.76 -2.98
CA ASP A 492 36.38 -23.20 -1.96
C ASP A 492 35.84 -23.23 -0.52
N GLY A 493 34.60 -23.69 -0.32
CA GLY A 493 33.95 -23.71 0.99
C GLY A 493 33.35 -22.37 1.44
N ILE A 494 33.46 -21.29 0.65
CA ILE A 494 33.04 -19.93 1.03
C ILE A 494 32.22 -19.19 -0.03
N SER A 495 32.36 -19.56 -1.31
CA SER A 495 31.66 -18.94 -2.43
C SER A 495 30.14 -19.13 -2.32
N GLU A 496 29.36 -18.12 -2.69
CA GLU A 496 27.91 -18.10 -2.49
C GLU A 496 27.13 -17.90 -3.80
N SER A 497 25.93 -18.48 -3.86
CA SER A 497 24.95 -18.26 -4.94
C SER A 497 23.56 -18.04 -4.39
N ARG A 498 22.89 -17.02 -4.89
CA ARG A 498 21.49 -16.75 -4.57
C ARG A 498 20.60 -17.67 -5.40
N ILE A 499 19.79 -18.47 -4.71
CA ILE A 499 18.79 -19.33 -5.31
C ILE A 499 17.45 -18.60 -5.24
N ARG A 500 16.88 -18.25 -6.39
CA ARG A 500 15.56 -17.61 -6.49
C ARG A 500 14.57 -18.61 -7.05
N THR A 501 13.43 -18.75 -6.39
CA THR A 501 12.28 -19.53 -6.87
C THR A 501 11.22 -18.59 -7.37
N ILE A 502 10.52 -19.02 -8.41
CA ILE A 502 9.34 -18.35 -8.94
C ILE A 502 8.23 -19.38 -9.03
N ALA A 503 7.09 -19.06 -8.43
CA ALA A 503 5.91 -19.89 -8.36
C ALA A 503 4.69 -19.09 -8.79
N PHE A 504 4.04 -19.57 -9.85
CA PHE A 504 2.80 -19.03 -10.38
C PHE A 504 1.77 -20.15 -10.52
N ASP A 505 0.50 -19.80 -10.51
CA ASP A 505 -0.59 -20.72 -10.86
C ASP A 505 -0.65 -20.98 -12.39
N SER A 506 -1.58 -21.84 -12.84
CA SER A 506 -1.84 -22.12 -14.27
C SER A 506 -2.12 -20.87 -15.12
N LYS A 507 -2.54 -19.78 -14.48
CA LYS A 507 -2.95 -18.52 -15.11
C LYS A 507 -1.84 -17.47 -15.07
N ARG A 508 -0.65 -17.80 -14.55
CA ARG A 508 0.50 -16.92 -14.31
C ARG A 508 0.28 -15.88 -13.20
N ASN A 509 -0.70 -16.08 -12.32
CA ASN A 509 -0.81 -15.25 -11.13
C ASN A 509 0.23 -15.70 -10.09
N PRO A 510 0.88 -14.77 -9.38
CA PRO A 510 1.79 -15.13 -8.30
C PRO A 510 1.05 -15.96 -7.24
N ILE A 511 1.70 -16.99 -6.72
CA ILE A 511 1.15 -17.71 -5.56
C ILE A 511 1.06 -16.73 -4.37
N PRO A 512 -0.03 -16.75 -3.58
CA PRO A 512 -0.23 -15.82 -2.47
C PRO A 512 0.94 -15.80 -1.48
N ASP A 513 1.19 -14.63 -0.90
CA ASP A 513 2.29 -14.44 0.04
C ASP A 513 2.08 -15.25 1.32
N GLY A 514 3.18 -15.69 1.92
CA GLY A 514 3.20 -16.46 3.16
C GLY A 514 3.17 -17.98 2.98
N GLU A 515 2.95 -18.50 1.77
CA GLU A 515 3.12 -19.94 1.53
C GLU A 515 4.58 -20.37 1.67
N HIS A 516 4.83 -21.56 2.20
CA HIS A 516 6.17 -22.06 2.47
C HIS A 516 6.72 -22.88 1.30
N ILE A 517 7.96 -22.59 0.91
CA ILE A 517 8.78 -23.42 0.04
C ILE A 517 9.88 -24.08 0.86
N GLU A 518 9.98 -25.39 0.75
CA GLU A 518 11.07 -26.18 1.30
C GLU A 518 12.19 -26.35 0.27
N PHE A 519 13.43 -26.17 0.70
CA PHE A 519 14.63 -26.31 -0.11
C PHE A 519 15.48 -27.48 0.37
N SER A 520 16.03 -28.23 -0.58
CA SER A 520 16.95 -29.33 -0.27
C SER A 520 18.04 -29.47 -1.33
N ILE A 521 19.26 -29.77 -0.89
CA ILE A 521 20.34 -30.22 -1.77
C ILE A 521 20.12 -31.71 -2.02
N ILE A 522 19.77 -32.07 -3.26
CA ILE A 522 19.50 -33.47 -3.62
C ILE A 522 20.73 -34.16 -4.23
N SER A 523 21.75 -33.40 -4.62
CA SER A 523 23.04 -33.89 -5.11
C SER A 523 24.12 -32.81 -4.94
N GLY A 524 25.37 -33.21 -4.67
CA GLY A 524 26.51 -32.31 -4.49
C GLY A 524 26.79 -31.95 -3.02
N GLU A 525 27.88 -31.22 -2.79
CA GLU A 525 28.30 -30.74 -1.46
C GLU A 525 28.07 -29.23 -1.32
N GLY A 526 27.62 -28.80 -0.15
CA GLY A 526 27.42 -27.39 0.20
C GLY A 526 26.41 -27.24 1.33
N CYS A 527 25.99 -26.02 1.63
CA CYS A 527 24.94 -25.75 2.61
C CYS A 527 23.99 -24.63 2.16
N LEU A 528 22.78 -24.63 2.69
CA LEU A 528 21.77 -23.59 2.47
C LEU A 528 21.69 -22.71 3.71
N SER A 529 21.46 -21.41 3.50
CA SER A 529 21.17 -20.44 4.58
C SER A 529 19.92 -20.78 5.38
N SER A 530 18.92 -21.39 4.73
CA SER A 530 17.70 -21.92 5.33
C SER A 530 17.19 -23.09 4.49
N ASP A 531 16.48 -24.03 5.12
CA ASP A 531 15.75 -25.11 4.45
C ASP A 531 14.32 -24.71 4.08
N THR A 532 13.87 -23.52 4.49
CA THR A 532 12.54 -22.99 4.19
C THR A 532 12.59 -21.50 3.86
N ALA A 533 11.69 -21.04 2.99
CA ALA A 533 11.42 -19.63 2.77
C ALA A 533 9.92 -19.40 2.52
N GLN A 534 9.41 -18.23 2.89
CA GLN A 534 8.06 -17.82 2.52
C GLN A 534 8.05 -17.20 1.13
N ILE A 535 6.96 -17.42 0.40
CA ILE A 535 6.69 -16.74 -0.86
C ILE A 535 6.30 -15.30 -0.55
N HIS A 536 6.91 -14.39 -1.31
CA HIS A 536 6.52 -13.00 -1.44
C HIS A 536 6.48 -12.67 -2.93
N CYS A 537 5.33 -12.22 -3.42
CA CYS A 537 5.06 -11.86 -4.80
C CYS A 537 5.38 -12.98 -5.80
N GLY A 538 4.96 -14.21 -5.47
CA GLY A 538 5.24 -15.39 -6.27
C GLY A 538 6.71 -15.78 -6.30
N THR A 539 7.57 -15.20 -5.45
CA THR A 539 8.99 -15.55 -5.38
C THR A 539 9.44 -15.90 -3.97
N ALA A 540 10.46 -16.75 -3.85
CA ALA A 540 11.17 -16.96 -2.59
C ALA A 540 12.67 -17.04 -2.89
N SER A 541 13.53 -16.73 -1.92
CA SER A 541 14.97 -16.78 -2.13
C SER A 541 15.70 -17.33 -0.90
N ILE A 542 16.77 -18.08 -1.16
CA ILE A 542 17.74 -18.51 -0.16
C ILE A 542 19.16 -18.37 -0.73
N THR A 543 20.16 -18.30 0.13
CA THR A 543 21.58 -18.38 -0.25
C THR A 543 22.09 -19.81 -0.14
N TYR A 544 22.81 -20.27 -1.15
CA TYR A 544 23.62 -21.49 -1.16
C TYR A 544 25.10 -21.15 -0.99
N TYR A 545 25.82 -21.93 -0.18
CA TYR A 545 27.26 -21.83 0.04
C TYR A 545 27.97 -23.07 -0.52
N ALA A 546 29.03 -22.84 -1.30
CA ALA A 546 29.79 -23.88 -1.98
C ALA A 546 30.48 -24.85 -1.02
N GLY A 547 30.48 -26.15 -1.35
CA GLY A 547 31.36 -27.14 -0.72
C GLY A 547 32.82 -27.02 -1.21
N THR A 548 33.68 -27.93 -0.73
CA THR A 548 35.12 -27.96 -1.09
C THR A 548 35.46 -28.93 -2.23
N THR A 549 34.46 -29.65 -2.73
CA THR A 549 34.64 -30.65 -3.80
C THR A 549 33.98 -30.17 -5.09
N GLY A 550 34.74 -30.13 -6.18
CA GLY A 550 34.20 -29.79 -7.50
C GLY A 550 33.18 -30.81 -8.00
N GLY A 551 32.18 -30.34 -8.74
CA GLY A 551 31.08 -31.18 -9.24
C GLY A 551 29.79 -30.40 -9.47
N THR A 552 28.73 -31.11 -9.84
CA THR A 552 27.40 -30.51 -10.02
C THR A 552 26.57 -30.63 -8.75
N VAL A 553 26.03 -29.51 -8.31
CA VAL A 553 25.11 -29.42 -7.18
C VAL A 553 23.70 -29.24 -7.74
N ILE A 554 22.73 -29.99 -7.20
CA ILE A 554 21.33 -29.86 -7.60
C ILE A 554 20.52 -29.48 -6.37
N ILE A 555 19.85 -28.35 -6.44
CA ILE A 555 18.96 -27.84 -5.40
C ILE A 555 17.53 -28.00 -5.88
N ARG A 556 16.68 -28.54 -5.02
CA ARG A 556 15.24 -28.67 -5.23
C ARG A 556 14.48 -27.72 -4.33
N ALA A 557 13.45 -27.08 -4.87
CA ALA A 557 12.41 -26.40 -4.12
C ALA A 557 11.11 -27.19 -4.24
N THR A 558 10.37 -27.31 -3.15
CA THR A 558 9.10 -28.05 -3.06
C THR A 558 8.08 -27.24 -2.26
N MET A 559 6.84 -27.20 -2.71
CA MET A 559 5.69 -26.80 -1.90
C MET A 559 4.97 -28.07 -1.43
N PRO A 560 5.12 -28.48 -0.16
CA PRO A 560 4.59 -29.75 0.33
C PRO A 560 3.07 -29.83 0.19
N ASP A 561 2.37 -28.77 0.58
CA ASP A 561 0.91 -28.71 0.61
C ASP A 561 0.28 -28.70 -0.79
N ARG A 562 1.06 -28.27 -1.79
CA ARG A 562 0.63 -28.13 -3.19
C ARG A 562 1.20 -29.19 -4.12
N GLY A 563 2.13 -30.03 -3.65
CA GLY A 563 2.71 -31.14 -4.40
C GLY A 563 3.54 -30.75 -5.62
N VAL A 564 3.94 -29.47 -5.76
CA VAL A 564 4.80 -28.99 -6.85
C VAL A 564 6.25 -28.88 -6.43
N SER A 565 7.16 -29.10 -7.37
CA SER A 565 8.59 -28.94 -7.15
C SER A 565 9.31 -28.51 -8.42
N GLY A 566 10.50 -27.94 -8.23
CA GLY A 566 11.44 -27.60 -9.29
C GLY A 566 12.86 -27.83 -8.83
N SER A 567 13.82 -27.81 -9.76
CA SER A 567 15.24 -27.88 -9.40
C SER A 567 16.11 -26.98 -10.27
N VAL A 568 17.20 -26.49 -9.69
CA VAL A 568 18.30 -25.80 -10.40
C VAL A 568 19.60 -26.56 -10.18
N SER A 569 20.50 -26.48 -11.17
CA SER A 569 21.85 -27.03 -11.07
C SER A 569 22.88 -25.91 -10.99
N LEU A 570 23.87 -26.07 -10.11
CA LEU A 570 25.06 -25.24 -10.02
C LEU A 570 26.30 -26.07 -10.36
N LEU A 571 27.32 -25.43 -10.90
CA LEU A 571 28.62 -26.04 -11.15
C LEU A 571 29.65 -25.53 -10.14
N LEU A 572 30.23 -26.44 -9.35
CA LEU A 572 31.40 -26.17 -8.54
C LEU A 572 32.66 -26.53 -9.33
N GLU A 573 33.48 -25.54 -9.66
CA GLU A 573 34.75 -25.74 -10.30
C GLU A 573 35.81 -26.11 -9.26
N SER A 574 36.48 -27.26 -9.49
CA SER A 574 37.58 -27.70 -8.64
C SER A 574 38.66 -26.62 -8.61
N THR A 575 38.96 -26.11 -7.42
CA THR A 575 40.12 -25.24 -7.25
C THR A 575 41.37 -26.12 -7.33
N GLU A 576 42.02 -26.18 -8.49
CA GLU A 576 43.38 -26.73 -8.57
C GLU A 576 44.29 -25.80 -7.78
N VAL A 577 44.75 -26.25 -6.61
CA VAL A 577 45.83 -25.59 -5.88
C VAL A 577 47.11 -25.83 -6.69
N GLU A 578 47.43 -24.89 -7.58
CA GLU A 578 48.50 -25.09 -8.56
C GLU A 578 49.91 -25.13 -7.92
N THR A 579 50.09 -24.68 -6.67
CA THR A 579 51.23 -25.01 -5.79
C THR A 579 51.14 -24.30 -4.45
N ILE A 580 51.39 -25.00 -3.34
CA ILE A 580 51.83 -24.36 -2.09
C ILE A 580 53.35 -24.47 -2.04
N THR A 581 54.06 -23.37 -2.26
CA THR A 581 55.52 -23.34 -2.09
C THR A 581 55.85 -23.06 -0.64
N LEU A 582 56.04 -24.11 0.16
CA LEU A 582 56.59 -24.00 1.51
C LEU A 582 58.12 -23.96 1.43
N SER A 583 58.72 -22.81 1.73
CA SER A 583 60.16 -22.71 2.00
C SER A 583 60.40 -22.55 3.50
N GLY A 584 61.00 -23.57 4.11
CA GLY A 584 61.37 -23.57 5.52
C GLY A 584 62.46 -24.60 5.79
N THR A 585 63.45 -24.23 6.60
CA THR A 585 64.47 -25.14 7.14
C THR A 585 63.91 -25.93 8.31
N VAL A 586 64.06 -27.25 8.28
CA VAL A 586 63.56 -28.18 9.30
C VAL A 586 64.46 -28.17 10.53
N GLU A 587 63.92 -27.81 11.70
CA GLU A 587 64.37 -28.36 12.99
C GLU A 587 63.53 -29.62 13.28
N PRO A 588 64.15 -30.77 13.60
CA PRO A 588 63.42 -31.98 13.89
C PRO A 588 62.98 -31.95 15.36
N ASP A 589 61.67 -31.93 15.62
CA ASP A 589 61.04 -32.85 16.57
C ASP A 589 59.51 -32.69 16.65
N SER A 590 58.86 -33.84 16.83
CA SER A 590 57.48 -34.09 17.28
C SER A 590 56.33 -34.14 16.26
N ILE A 591 56.27 -35.27 15.56
CA ILE A 591 55.04 -35.89 15.05
C ILE A 591 54.24 -36.47 16.24
N GLY A 592 52.94 -36.16 16.32
CA GLY A 592 51.97 -37.07 16.95
C GLY A 592 50.72 -36.42 17.54
N LYS A 593 49.62 -36.43 16.78
CA LYS A 593 48.30 -36.99 17.16
C LYS A 593 47.23 -36.64 16.12
N GLN A 594 46.54 -37.66 15.60
CA GLN A 594 45.20 -37.53 15.03
C GLN A 594 44.17 -37.66 16.16
N SER A 595 43.14 -36.82 16.16
CA SER A 595 41.85 -37.12 16.80
C SER A 595 40.70 -36.39 16.10
N SER A 596 39.69 -37.20 15.74
CA SER A 596 38.23 -36.96 15.67
C SER A 596 37.68 -35.66 15.07
N ALA A 597 36.83 -35.84 14.05
CA ALA A 597 35.95 -34.83 13.47
C ALA A 597 35.16 -34.07 14.53
N GLY A 598 35.52 -32.80 14.70
CA GLY A 598 34.74 -31.75 15.33
C GLY A 598 34.84 -30.52 14.43
N CYS A 599 33.73 -29.83 14.22
CA CYS A 599 33.66 -28.61 13.43
C CYS A 599 34.61 -27.55 14.01
N ILE A 600 35.59 -27.07 13.23
CA ILE A 600 36.45 -25.96 13.60
C ILE A 600 36.16 -24.80 12.65
N ARG A 601 35.70 -23.69 13.22
CA ARG A 601 35.58 -22.38 12.59
C ARG A 601 36.97 -21.73 12.61
N MET A 602 37.58 -21.51 11.44
CA MET A 602 38.74 -20.61 11.34
C MET A 602 38.21 -19.20 11.14
N LEU A 603 38.26 -18.39 12.20
CA LEU A 603 38.21 -16.93 12.09
C LEU A 603 39.64 -16.50 11.78
N ASN A 604 39.88 -15.87 10.64
CA ASN A 604 41.16 -15.22 10.38
C ASN A 604 41.15 -13.84 11.07
N GLU A 605 42.14 -13.61 11.94
CA GLU A 605 42.70 -12.29 12.22
C GLU A 605 43.56 -11.80 11.04
#